data_AF-X1LYE1-F1
#
_entry.id   AF-X1LYE1-F1
#
_cell.length_a   1.000
_cell.length_b   1.000
_cell.length_c   1.000
_cell.angle_alpha   90.00
_cell.angle_beta   90.00
_cell.angle_gamma   90.00
#
_symmetry.space_group_name_H-M   'P 1'
#
loop_
_entity.id
_entity.type
_entity.pdbx_description
1 polymer ?
#
loop_
_entity_poly.entity_id
_entity_poly.type
_entity_poly.pdbx_seq_one_letter_code
_entity_poly.pdbx_strand_id
1 'polypeptide(L)'
;MINLKKIRFVIDNDKELFIIETNFYGGGGSKLKSTAGEYRSLSDILNGKYKFFWITDGMGWKTTAKPLRETFDHNDYLFNLTMLEKGILEFLLK
;
A
#
# COMPACT_ATOMS: atom_id res chain seq x y z
N MET A 1 8.97 11.76 -11.17
CA MET A 1 10.16 10.92 -10.93
C MET A 1 9.84 10.02 -9.73
N ILE A 2 9.65 8.71 -9.95
CA ILE A 2 9.33 7.77 -8.86
C ILE A 2 10.59 7.64 -7.99
N ASN A 3 10.46 7.93 -6.70
CA ASN A 3 11.56 7.75 -5.76
C ASN A 3 11.55 6.31 -5.24
N LEU A 4 12.38 5.46 -5.85
CA LEU A 4 12.54 4.05 -5.47
C LEU A 4 13.12 3.85 -4.05
N LYS A 5 13.66 4.90 -3.38
CA LYS A 5 14.15 4.81 -1.99
C LYS A 5 13.06 4.49 -0.96
N LYS A 6 11.79 4.51 -1.33
CA LYS A 6 10.69 4.20 -0.41
C LYS A 6 10.44 2.72 -0.24
N ILE A 7 10.69 1.90 -1.27
CA ILE A 7 10.38 0.46 -1.30
C ILE A 7 11.01 -0.24 -0.09
N ARG A 8 10.17 -0.77 0.80
CA ARG A 8 10.59 -1.47 2.02
C ARG A 8 10.91 -2.92 1.78
N PHE A 9 10.08 -3.61 1.00
CA PHE A 9 10.31 -5.00 0.66
C PHE A 9 9.99 -5.28 -0.80
N VAL A 10 10.68 -6.27 -1.34
CA VAL A 10 10.38 -6.91 -2.60
C VAL A 10 10.38 -8.40 -2.35
N ILE A 11 9.32 -9.09 -2.79
CA ILE A 11 9.23 -10.54 -2.73
C ILE A 11 9.16 -11.05 -4.18
N ASP A 12 9.96 -12.06 -4.47
CA ASP A 12 9.90 -12.83 -5.71
C ASP A 12 9.50 -14.26 -5.33
N ASN A 13 8.45 -14.78 -5.95
CA ASN A 13 8.00 -16.16 -5.75
C ASN A 13 8.22 -17.05 -6.99
N ASP A 14 9.17 -16.66 -7.85
CA ASP A 14 9.51 -17.26 -9.14
C ASP A 14 8.46 -17.09 -10.25
N LYS A 15 7.27 -16.55 -9.93
CA LYS A 15 6.19 -16.28 -10.91
C LYS A 15 5.96 -14.79 -11.08
N GLU A 16 5.98 -14.06 -9.96
CA GLU A 16 5.58 -12.67 -9.90
C GLU A 16 6.45 -11.90 -8.90
N LEU A 17 6.63 -10.61 -9.17
CA LEU A 17 7.30 -9.69 -8.26
C LEU A 17 6.28 -8.86 -7.48
N PHE A 18 6.40 -8.89 -6.15
CA PHE A 18 5.58 -8.13 -5.23
C PHE A 18 6.40 -6.99 -4.64
N ILE A 19 5.93 -5.76 -4.83
CA ILE A 19 6.54 -4.56 -4.28
C ILE A 19 5.70 -4.15 -3.07
N ILE A 20 6.31 -4.05 -1.90
CA ILE A 20 5.56 -3.83 -0.65
C ILE A 20 6.02 -2.55 0.03
N GLU A 21 5.03 -1.71 0.33
CA GLU A 21 5.18 -0.52 1.16
C GLU A 21 4.36 -0.63 2.44
N THR A 22 4.94 -0.24 3.59
CA THR A 22 4.30 -0.40 4.91
C THR A 22 4.32 0.87 5.76
N ASN A 23 3.18 1.47 6.12
CA ASN A 23 3.18 2.71 6.92
C ASN A 23 2.23 2.63 8.12
N PHE A 24 2.67 3.15 9.27
CA PHE A 24 1.83 3.34 10.44
C PHE A 24 1.73 4.82 10.80
N TYR A 25 0.52 5.36 10.95
CA TYR A 25 0.29 6.77 11.22
C TYR A 25 -0.46 7.01 12.54
N GLY A 26 0.23 7.56 13.52
CA GLY A 26 -0.37 7.95 14.81
C GLY A 26 -1.24 9.21 14.73
N GLY A 27 -0.98 10.11 13.78
CA GLY A 27 -1.73 11.34 13.55
C GLY A 27 -2.07 11.54 12.07
N GLY A 28 -3.11 12.32 11.79
CA GLY A 28 -3.55 12.61 10.43
C GLY A 28 -2.77 13.73 9.75
N GLY A 29 -3.28 14.19 8.60
CA GLY A 29 -2.83 15.42 7.96
C GLY A 29 -2.22 15.22 6.56
N SER A 30 -1.53 16.26 6.08
CA SER A 30 -1.08 16.37 4.69
C SER A 30 -0.15 15.24 4.24
N LYS A 31 0.66 14.69 5.14
CA LYS A 31 1.55 13.55 4.85
C LYS A 31 0.80 12.28 4.45
N LEU A 32 -0.33 11.98 5.09
CA LEU A 32 -1.15 10.80 4.77
C LEU A 32 -1.80 10.99 3.40
N LYS A 33 -2.35 12.19 3.17
CA LYS A 33 -2.93 12.58 1.87
C LYS A 33 -1.90 12.49 0.74
N SER A 34 -0.69 13.00 0.93
CA SER A 34 0.36 12.94 -0.10
C SER A 34 0.79 11.50 -0.36
N THR A 35 0.92 10.69 0.69
CA THR A 35 1.29 9.27 0.56
C THR A 35 0.24 8.48 -0.22
N ALA A 36 -1.05 8.65 0.12
CA ALA A 36 -2.16 8.01 -0.60
C ALA A 36 -2.16 8.36 -2.10
N GLY A 37 -1.92 9.63 -2.43
CA GLY A 37 -1.81 10.09 -3.82
C GLY A 37 -0.59 9.52 -4.55
N GLU A 38 0.59 9.53 -3.92
CA GLU A 38 1.82 8.95 -4.48
C GLU A 38 1.67 7.46 -4.79
N TYR A 39 1.05 6.69 -3.89
CA TYR A 39 0.85 5.26 -4.04
C TYR A 39 -0.26 4.90 -5.02
N ARG A 40 -1.25 5.77 -5.22
CA ARG A 40 -2.18 5.67 -6.34
C ARG A 40 -1.45 5.80 -7.67
N SER A 41 -0.67 6.88 -7.83
CA SER A 41 0.13 7.09 -9.04
C SER A 41 1.17 6.00 -9.27
N LEU A 42 1.76 5.44 -8.21
CA LEU A 42 2.67 4.31 -8.34
C LEU A 42 1.94 3.08 -8.90
N SER A 43 0.74 2.77 -8.40
CA SER A 43 -0.09 1.68 -8.91
C SER A 43 -0.38 1.86 -10.42
N ASP A 44 -0.71 3.08 -10.84
CA ASP A 44 -0.94 3.41 -12.25
C ASP A 44 0.31 3.17 -13.11
N ILE A 45 1.48 3.60 -12.63
CA ILE A 45 2.73 3.47 -13.40
C ILE A 45 3.17 2.01 -13.50
N LEU A 46 2.94 1.22 -12.44
CA LEU A 46 3.21 -0.21 -12.46
C LEU A 46 2.27 -0.96 -13.41
N ASN A 47 1.05 -0.45 -13.63
CA ASN A 47 0.09 -0.92 -14.62
C ASN A 47 -0.09 -2.46 -14.60
N GLY A 48 -0.18 -3.04 -13.40
CA GLY A 48 -0.31 -4.48 -13.19
C GLY A 48 0.93 -5.33 -13.53
N LYS A 49 2.01 -4.75 -14.05
CA LYS A 49 3.25 -5.49 -14.35
C LYS A 49 3.88 -6.10 -13.09
N TYR A 50 3.81 -5.38 -11.98
CA TYR A 50 4.21 -5.84 -10.66
C TYR A 50 3.08 -5.59 -9.67
N LYS A 51 2.89 -6.50 -8.72
CA LYS A 51 1.85 -6.36 -7.70
C LYS A 51 2.35 -5.41 -6.61
N PHE A 52 1.67 -4.28 -6.45
CA PHE A 52 2.02 -3.29 -5.44
C PHE A 52 1.12 -3.43 -4.22
N PHE A 53 1.68 -3.94 -3.13
CA PHE A 53 0.99 -4.11 -1.86
C PHE A 53 1.28 -2.90 -0.97
N TRP A 54 0.23 -2.14 -0.67
CA TRP A 54 0.32 -1.08 0.31
C TRP A 54 -0.33 -1.51 1.62
N ILE A 55 0.49 -1.72 2.64
CA ILE A 55 0.05 -2.09 3.98
C ILE A 55 0.07 -0.83 4.84
N THR A 56 -1.07 -0.42 5.39
CA THR A 56 -1.11 0.74 6.27
C THR A 56 -2.13 0.63 7.38
N ASP A 57 -1.81 1.26 8.51
CA ASP A 57 -2.68 1.30 9.69
C ASP A 57 -2.41 2.54 10.55
N GLY A 58 -3.13 2.66 11.65
CA GLY A 58 -2.98 3.70 12.65
C GLY A 58 -4.14 4.70 12.70
N MET A 59 -4.32 5.31 13.88
CA MET A 59 -5.44 6.22 14.16
C MET A 59 -5.47 7.48 13.29
N GLY A 60 -4.33 7.88 12.70
CA GLY A 60 -4.27 9.02 11.79
C GLY A 60 -5.25 8.92 10.63
N TRP A 61 -5.49 7.70 10.12
CA TRP A 61 -6.44 7.45 9.05
C TRP A 61 -7.89 7.77 9.42
N LYS A 62 -8.27 7.71 10.70
CA LYS A 62 -9.62 8.13 11.13
C LYS A 62 -9.90 9.60 10.80
N THR A 63 -8.86 10.44 10.88
CA THR A 63 -8.95 11.88 10.56
C THR A 63 -8.57 12.21 9.11
N THR A 64 -8.12 11.24 8.33
CA THR A 64 -7.73 11.41 6.92
C THR A 64 -8.28 10.25 6.08
N ALA A 65 -9.54 9.86 6.33
CA ALA A 65 -10.14 8.65 5.77
C ALA A 65 -10.43 8.75 4.27
N LYS A 66 -10.78 9.96 3.78
CA LYS A 66 -11.18 10.16 2.38
C LYS A 66 -10.07 9.78 1.39
N PRO A 67 -8.81 10.28 1.50
CA PRO A 67 -7.72 9.85 0.62
C PRO A 67 -7.45 8.34 0.70
N LEU A 68 -7.51 7.73 1.89
CA LEU A 68 -7.34 6.29 2.03
C LEU A 68 -8.42 5.52 1.27
N ARG A 69 -9.67 5.97 1.39
CA ARG A 69 -10.81 5.35 0.70
C ARG A 69 -10.69 5.47 -0.81
N GLU A 70 -10.31 6.66 -1.31
CA GLU A 70 -10.08 6.89 -2.74
C GLU A 70 -8.96 5.98 -3.28
N THR A 71 -7.89 5.74 -2.51
CA THR A 71 -6.85 4.79 -2.91
C THR A 71 -7.33 3.34 -2.79
N PHE A 72 -8.13 2.99 -1.79
CA PHE A 72 -8.70 1.64 -1.65
C PHE A 72 -9.65 1.29 -2.81
N ASP A 73 -10.49 2.23 -3.23
CA ASP A 73 -11.41 2.02 -4.37
C ASP A 73 -10.66 1.95 -5.72
N HIS A 74 -9.39 2.36 -5.75
CA HIS A 74 -8.58 2.45 -6.96
C HIS A 74 -7.51 1.35 -7.09
N ASN A 75 -6.80 1.06 -6.01
CA ASN A 75 -5.69 0.12 -5.98
C ASN A 75 -6.19 -1.28 -5.59
N ASP A 76 -5.66 -2.31 -6.24
CA ASP A 76 -6.07 -3.70 -5.99
C ASP A 76 -5.67 -4.23 -4.60
N TYR A 77 -4.54 -3.75 -4.05
CA TYR A 77 -3.90 -4.36 -2.89
C TYR A 77 -3.55 -3.35 -1.78
N LEU A 78 -4.57 -2.93 -1.04
CA LEU A 78 -4.46 -2.10 0.16
C LEU A 78 -4.89 -2.89 1.40
N PHE A 79 -4.01 -3.02 2.39
CA PHE A 79 -4.22 -3.88 3.56
C PHE A 79 -3.96 -3.17 4.88
N ASN A 80 -4.63 -3.61 5.94
CA ASN A 80 -4.35 -3.21 7.32
C ASN A 80 -3.75 -4.36 8.13
N LEU A 81 -3.34 -4.10 9.38
CA LEU A 81 -2.67 -5.12 10.20
C LEU A 81 -3.59 -6.30 10.54
N THR A 82 -4.89 -6.06 10.74
CA THR A 82 -5.86 -7.13 10.99
C THR A 82 -5.97 -8.11 9.81
N MET A 83 -5.84 -7.64 8.56
CA MET A 83 -5.82 -8.53 7.39
C MET A 83 -4.55 -9.38 7.35
N LEU A 84 -3.40 -8.80 7.72
CA LEU A 84 -2.14 -9.52 7.84
C LEU A 84 -2.23 -10.64 8.90
N GLU A 85 -2.74 -10.32 10.10
CA GLU A 85 -2.95 -11.31 11.17
C GLU A 85 -3.88 -12.45 10.76
N LYS A 86 -4.77 -12.20 9.79
CA LYS A 86 -5.68 -13.19 9.21
C LYS A 86 -5.09 -13.96 8.02
N GLY A 87 -3.81 -13.79 7.74
CA GLY A 87 -3.08 -14.60 6.76
C GLY A 87 -3.25 -14.16 5.30
N ILE A 88 -3.55 -12.88 5.04
CA ILE A 88 -3.79 -12.42 3.67
C ILE A 88 -2.57 -12.54 2.76
N LEU A 89 -1.36 -12.40 3.30
CA LEU A 89 -0.13 -12.52 2.51
C LEU A 89 0.13 -13.98 2.13
N GLU A 90 -0.09 -14.91 3.03
CA GLU A 90 -0.01 -16.35 2.81
C GLU A 90 -1.01 -16.81 1.75
N PHE A 91 -2.16 -16.14 1.65
CA PHE A 91 -3.13 -16.38 0.59
C PHE A 91 -2.65 -15.83 -0.78
N LEU A 92 -2.09 -14.62 -0.81
CA LEU A 92 -1.78 -13.90 -2.05
C LEU A 92 -0.40 -14.21 -2.66
N LEU A 93 0.59 -14.63 -1.86
CA LEU A 93 1.97 -14.86 -2.30
C LEU A 93 2.23 -16.26 -2.89
N LYS A 94 1.18 -17.05 -3.16
CA LYS A 94 1.28 -18.42 -3.71
C LYS A 94 1.59 -18.48 -5.21
#